data_AF-A0A8J5MMN9-F1
#
_entry.id   AF-A0A8J5MMN9-F1
#
_cell.length_a   1.000
_cell.length_b   1.000
_cell.length_c   1.000
_cell.angle_alpha   90.00
_cell.angle_beta   90.00
_cell.angle_gamma   90.00
#
_symmetry.space_group_name_H-M   'P 1'
#
loop_
_entity.id
_entity.type
_entity.pdbx_description
1 polymer ?
#
loop_
_entity_poly.entity_id
_entity_poly.type
_entity_poly.pdbx_seq_one_letter_code
_entity_poly.pdbx_strand_id
1 'polypeptide(L)'
;MSMRCVLLALLTAAAAQPEGPRLISANVGIIQVDCCFNDTVVDHGQVVFNLPSKCLQLVCNYGKIIPRFLGDPGRSCEFDGLLYAEGAELAGHCVVMQCTRKGWIPRGDIDDCCKHCSVYDDPHFVTFDGYRYDWHGYCNYSVAQTDRTYNPEAGVFSDFEPCFGGPSCLGRSTFKDHKHTVISLGHSVFNLLVNGDPYAVPLVGAEPVRCSSKVHPVLAWRNGQCTMLLGSSKL
;
A
#
# COMPACT_ATOMS: atom_id res chain seq x y z
N MET A 1 25.54 -19.30 2.31
CA MET A 1 24.76 -18.50 3.28
C MET A 1 23.34 -18.43 2.72
N SER A 2 22.41 -19.21 3.27
CA SER A 2 21.04 -19.31 2.74
C SER A 2 20.32 -17.99 3.02
N MET A 3 19.88 -17.28 1.99
CA MET A 3 19.01 -16.09 2.15
C MET A 3 17.67 -16.57 2.73
N ARG A 4 17.55 -16.54 4.06
CA ARG A 4 16.28 -16.73 4.74
C ARG A 4 15.47 -15.45 4.54
N CYS A 5 14.24 -15.58 4.04
CA CYS A 5 13.36 -14.43 3.88
C CYS A 5 12.99 -13.89 5.27
N VAL A 6 13.33 -12.63 5.50
CA VAL A 6 13.01 -11.90 6.72
C VAL A 6 11.71 -11.14 6.47
N LEU A 7 10.76 -11.23 7.40
CA LEU A 7 9.58 -10.37 7.33
C LEU A 7 10.03 -8.94 7.61
N LEU A 8 9.91 -8.08 6.60
CA LEU A 8 10.36 -6.69 6.66
C LEU A 8 9.14 -5.78 6.58
N ALA A 9 8.90 -5.00 7.62
CA ALA A 9 7.95 -3.88 7.55
C ALA A 9 8.74 -2.58 7.37
N LEU A 10 8.21 -1.67 6.55
CA LEU A 10 8.83 -0.41 6.18
C LEU A 10 7.86 0.74 6.51
N LEU A 11 8.38 1.80 7.15
CA LEU A 11 7.57 2.98 7.50
C LEU A 11 7.84 4.15 6.57
N THR A 12 6.82 4.97 6.28
CA THR A 12 6.97 6.21 5.49
C THR A 12 6.24 7.38 6.14
N ALA A 13 6.87 8.55 6.24
CA ALA A 13 6.27 9.73 6.88
C ALA A 13 5.74 10.75 5.85
N ALA A 14 4.48 11.19 5.95
CA ALA A 14 4.00 12.47 5.41
C ALA A 14 2.72 12.96 6.12
N ALA A 15 2.64 14.27 6.38
CA ALA A 15 1.58 14.95 7.14
C ALA A 15 0.42 15.48 6.25
N ALA A 16 -0.79 15.61 6.82
CA ALA A 16 -1.99 16.15 6.15
C ALA A 16 -2.67 17.28 6.96
N GLN A 17 -3.30 18.23 6.24
CA GLN A 17 -4.01 19.45 6.69
C GLN A 17 -5.57 19.31 6.62
N PRO A 18 -6.37 20.27 7.16
CA PRO A 18 -7.74 20.04 7.68
C PRO A 18 -8.93 20.42 6.77
N GLU A 19 -10.14 20.01 7.21
CA GLU A 19 -11.49 20.18 6.60
C GLU A 19 -12.12 21.59 6.73
N GLY A 20 -13.02 21.94 5.80
CA GLY A 20 -13.83 23.17 5.79
C GLY A 20 -15.37 22.95 5.82
N PRO A 21 -16.20 24.00 5.98
CA PRO A 21 -17.60 23.89 6.45
C PRO A 21 -18.72 23.93 5.37
N ARG A 22 -19.99 23.84 5.83
CA ARG A 22 -21.28 23.54 5.14
C ARG A 22 -21.93 24.69 4.32
N LEU A 23 -22.79 24.32 3.36
CA LEU A 23 -23.55 25.13 2.37
C LEU A 23 -25.03 25.43 2.73
N ILE A 24 -25.65 26.45 2.08
CA ILE A 24 -27.12 26.72 2.01
C ILE A 24 -27.58 27.08 0.55
N SER A 25 -28.68 26.43 0.08
CA SER A 25 -29.81 26.73 -0.89
C SER A 25 -29.63 27.62 -2.17
N ALA A 26 -30.34 27.54 -3.33
CA ALA A 26 -31.52 26.82 -3.87
C ALA A 26 -31.66 26.93 -5.45
N ASN A 27 -32.42 25.99 -6.06
CA ASN A 27 -33.25 25.96 -7.31
C ASN A 27 -32.75 26.08 -8.80
N VAL A 28 -32.87 24.92 -9.49
CA VAL A 28 -33.40 24.53 -10.84
C VAL A 28 -33.26 25.44 -12.09
N GLY A 29 -32.18 25.20 -12.83
CA GLY A 29 -32.11 24.98 -14.29
C GLY A 29 -31.23 23.73 -14.49
N ILE A 30 -30.79 23.31 -15.69
CA ILE A 30 -29.54 22.50 -15.72
C ILE A 30 -28.43 23.49 -15.35
N ILE A 31 -28.26 23.73 -14.06
CA ILE A 31 -27.33 24.73 -13.54
C ILE A 31 -25.95 24.13 -13.81
N GLN A 32 -25.25 24.63 -14.82
CA GLN A 32 -23.79 24.49 -14.84
C GLN A 32 -23.31 25.27 -13.62
N VAL A 33 -23.05 24.53 -12.55
CA VAL A 33 -22.54 25.08 -11.30
C VAL A 33 -21.03 25.09 -11.41
N ASP A 34 -20.44 26.27 -11.26
CA ASP A 34 -19.00 26.47 -11.21
C ASP A 34 -18.44 26.02 -9.86
N CYS A 35 -17.15 25.74 -9.82
CA CYS A 35 -16.49 25.23 -8.62
C CYS A 35 -15.64 26.30 -7.99
N CYS A 36 -15.64 26.37 -6.66
CA CYS A 36 -14.63 27.11 -5.93
C CYS A 36 -13.40 26.22 -5.73
N PHE A 37 -12.24 26.66 -6.18
CA PHE A 37 -10.96 26.04 -5.85
C PHE A 37 -9.99 27.10 -5.34
N ASN A 38 -9.57 26.94 -4.09
CA ASN A 38 -8.85 27.99 -3.37
C ASN A 38 -9.63 29.33 -3.45
N ASP A 39 -8.96 30.44 -3.77
CA ASP A 39 -9.57 31.76 -3.92
C ASP A 39 -10.11 32.07 -5.34
N THR A 40 -10.31 31.03 -6.17
CA THR A 40 -10.74 31.20 -7.57
C THR A 40 -12.03 30.44 -7.89
N VAL A 41 -12.84 31.00 -8.79
CA VAL A 41 -14.01 30.35 -9.39
C VAL A 41 -13.57 29.72 -10.71
N VAL A 42 -13.89 28.43 -10.88
CA VAL A 42 -13.53 27.63 -12.05
C VAL A 42 -14.80 27.18 -12.76
N ASP A 43 -14.91 27.51 -14.04
CA ASP A 43 -16.10 27.21 -14.83
C ASP A 43 -16.37 25.71 -14.93
N HIS A 44 -17.64 25.34 -15.04
CA HIS A 44 -18.03 23.96 -15.35
C HIS A 44 -17.26 23.36 -16.55
N GLY A 45 -16.66 22.19 -16.34
CA GLY A 45 -15.89 21.45 -17.34
C GLY A 45 -14.41 21.82 -17.43
N GLN A 46 -13.97 22.89 -16.77
CA GLN A 46 -12.56 23.28 -16.77
C GLN A 46 -11.69 22.42 -15.85
N VAL A 47 -10.44 22.23 -16.27
CA VAL A 47 -9.41 21.55 -15.49
C VAL A 47 -8.88 22.51 -14.43
N VAL A 48 -9.08 22.13 -13.17
CA VAL A 48 -8.62 22.84 -11.98
C VAL A 48 -7.14 22.56 -11.71
N PHE A 49 -6.72 21.31 -11.91
CA PHE A 49 -5.36 20.87 -11.64
C PHE A 49 -5.00 19.66 -12.52
N ASN A 50 -3.72 19.53 -12.88
CA ASN A 50 -3.23 18.46 -13.74
C ASN A 50 -2.02 17.77 -13.11
N LEU A 51 -2.09 16.45 -12.94
CA LEU A 51 -0.97 15.59 -12.56
C LEU A 51 -0.66 14.62 -13.71
N PRO A 52 0.22 15.02 -14.66
CA PRO A 52 0.56 14.18 -15.81
C PRO A 52 1.15 12.83 -15.40
N SER A 53 1.94 12.78 -14.34
CA SER A 53 2.56 11.54 -13.82
C SER A 53 1.53 10.52 -13.34
N LYS A 54 0.39 10.99 -12.82
CA LYS A 54 -0.72 10.17 -12.32
C LYS A 54 -1.90 10.11 -13.28
N CYS A 55 -1.68 10.45 -14.56
CA CYS A 55 -2.75 10.52 -15.58
C CYS A 55 -4.05 11.14 -15.05
N LEU A 56 -3.97 12.11 -14.15
CA LEU A 56 -5.10 12.56 -13.34
C LEU A 56 -5.28 14.05 -13.52
N GLN A 57 -6.51 14.44 -13.81
CA GLN A 57 -6.93 15.83 -13.77
C GLN A 57 -8.03 15.99 -12.72
N LEU A 58 -8.02 17.13 -12.04
CA LEU A 58 -9.16 17.58 -11.27
C LEU A 58 -9.98 18.51 -12.16
N VAL A 59 -11.27 18.23 -12.32
CA VAL A 59 -12.16 18.95 -13.23
C VAL A 59 -13.36 19.45 -12.45
N CYS A 60 -13.81 20.67 -12.73
CA CYS A 60 -15.07 21.15 -12.20
C CYS A 60 -16.24 20.44 -12.88
N ASN A 61 -17.05 19.71 -12.13
CA ASN A 61 -18.25 19.06 -12.63
C ASN A 61 -19.42 19.37 -11.69
N TYR A 62 -20.35 20.18 -12.18
CA TYR A 62 -21.55 20.64 -11.47
C TYR A 62 -21.28 21.02 -10.00
N GLY A 63 -20.37 21.97 -9.77
CA GLY A 63 -20.05 22.53 -8.45
C GLY A 63 -19.16 21.63 -7.58
N LYS A 64 -18.71 20.49 -8.11
CA LYS A 64 -17.79 19.58 -7.43
C LYS A 64 -16.52 19.40 -8.23
N ILE A 65 -15.39 19.45 -7.54
CA ILE A 65 -14.11 19.07 -8.13
C ILE A 65 -14.03 17.56 -8.10
N ILE A 66 -13.98 16.95 -9.29
CA ILE A 66 -13.94 15.48 -9.43
C ILE A 66 -12.65 15.05 -10.14
N PRO A 67 -12.15 13.83 -9.86
CA PRO A 67 -11.05 13.25 -10.61
C PRO A 67 -11.51 12.83 -12.01
N ARG A 68 -10.69 13.13 -13.02
CA ARG A 68 -10.77 12.64 -14.40
C ARG A 68 -9.47 11.94 -14.75
N PHE A 69 -9.53 10.62 -14.93
CA PHE A 69 -8.38 9.81 -15.33
C PHE A 69 -8.24 9.81 -16.86
N LEU A 70 -7.03 10.11 -17.34
CA LEU A 70 -6.66 10.22 -18.75
C LEU A 70 -5.80 9.05 -19.24
N GLY A 71 -5.59 8.03 -18.39
CA GLY A 71 -4.71 6.91 -18.71
C GLY A 71 -5.33 5.93 -19.71
N ASP A 72 -4.53 5.45 -20.65
CA ASP A 72 -4.84 4.25 -21.43
C ASP A 72 -4.54 3.03 -20.54
N PRO A 73 -5.53 2.19 -20.20
CA PRO A 73 -5.32 0.99 -19.37
C PRO A 73 -4.24 0.04 -19.91
N GLY A 74 -3.97 0.05 -21.21
CA GLY A 74 -2.92 -0.77 -21.83
C GLY A 74 -1.51 -0.16 -21.76
N ARG A 75 -1.37 1.08 -21.28
CA ARG A 75 -0.08 1.82 -21.23
C ARG A 75 0.22 2.47 -19.89
N SER A 76 -0.69 2.34 -18.92
CA SER A 76 -0.61 2.97 -17.60
C SER A 76 -0.59 1.90 -16.51
N CYS A 77 0.03 2.19 -15.38
CA CYS A 77 0.05 1.30 -14.21
C CYS A 77 -0.98 1.77 -13.18
N GLU A 78 -1.73 0.86 -12.58
CA GLU A 78 -2.69 1.21 -11.52
C GLU A 78 -2.10 0.94 -10.14
N PHE A 79 -2.30 1.86 -9.20
CA PHE A 79 -2.02 1.68 -7.78
C PHE A 79 -2.94 2.57 -6.94
N ASP A 80 -3.62 1.97 -5.96
CA ASP A 80 -4.58 2.64 -5.07
C ASP A 80 -5.65 3.44 -5.82
N GLY A 81 -6.18 2.86 -6.92
CA GLY A 81 -7.21 3.48 -7.75
C GLY A 81 -6.71 4.61 -8.66
N LEU A 82 -5.41 4.93 -8.64
CA LEU A 82 -4.79 5.93 -9.49
C LEU A 82 -4.05 5.26 -10.64
N LEU A 83 -4.15 5.84 -11.85
CA LEU A 83 -3.36 5.42 -13.01
C LEU A 83 -2.07 6.21 -13.07
N TYR A 84 -0.98 5.62 -13.54
CA TYR A 84 0.33 6.25 -13.65
C TYR A 84 0.86 6.09 -15.06
N ALA A 85 1.40 7.18 -15.62
CA ALA A 85 1.96 7.17 -16.96
C ALA A 85 3.26 6.34 -17.03
N GLU A 86 3.58 5.81 -18.21
CA GLU A 86 4.89 5.19 -18.45
C GLU A 86 6.03 6.13 -18.02
N GLY A 87 6.97 5.61 -17.23
CA GLY A 87 8.09 6.35 -16.66
C GLY A 87 7.82 7.01 -15.31
N ALA A 88 6.56 7.10 -14.87
CA ALA A 88 6.22 7.63 -13.56
C ALA A 88 6.73 6.73 -12.42
N GLU A 89 6.99 7.33 -11.27
CA GLU A 89 7.48 6.63 -10.06
C GLU A 89 6.52 6.81 -8.88
N LEU A 90 6.35 5.75 -8.07
CA LEU A 90 5.66 5.86 -6.78
C LEU A 90 6.59 6.52 -5.75
N ALA A 91 6.52 7.84 -5.64
CA ALA A 91 7.27 8.60 -4.67
C ALA A 91 6.78 8.38 -3.23
N GLY A 92 7.71 8.46 -2.26
CA GLY A 92 7.39 8.39 -0.83
C GLY A 92 7.20 6.98 -0.27
N HIS A 93 7.59 5.95 -1.05
CA HIS A 93 7.70 4.56 -0.60
C HIS A 93 9.17 4.16 -0.49
N CYS A 94 9.46 3.16 0.34
CA CYS A 94 10.82 2.70 0.60
C CYS A 94 11.46 1.92 -0.54
N VAL A 95 10.70 1.58 -1.57
CA VAL A 95 11.20 1.02 -2.83
C VAL A 95 10.64 1.89 -3.94
N VAL A 96 11.51 2.32 -4.85
CA VAL A 96 11.08 3.08 -6.03
C VAL A 96 10.38 2.12 -6.99
N MET A 97 9.09 2.32 -7.22
CA MET A 97 8.35 1.56 -8.22
C MET A 97 8.20 2.40 -9.46
N GLN A 98 8.77 1.95 -10.60
CA GLN A 98 8.64 2.64 -11.87
C GLN A 98 7.57 1.98 -12.74
N CYS A 99 6.66 2.80 -13.26
CA CYS A 99 5.66 2.34 -14.21
C CYS A 99 6.27 2.12 -15.60
N THR A 100 6.02 0.94 -16.17
CA THR A 100 6.37 0.62 -17.55
C THR A 100 5.13 0.11 -18.28
N ARG A 101 5.21 -0.03 -19.61
CA ARG A 101 4.12 -0.69 -20.38
C ARG A 101 3.79 -2.11 -19.94
N LYS A 102 4.67 -2.75 -19.17
CA LYS A 102 4.48 -4.12 -18.66
C LYS A 102 3.99 -4.15 -17.21
N GLY A 103 3.67 -3.00 -16.62
CA GLY A 103 3.31 -2.86 -15.21
C GLY A 103 4.42 -2.24 -14.37
N TRP A 104 4.27 -2.34 -13.05
CA TRP A 104 5.22 -1.78 -12.09
C TRP A 104 6.49 -2.62 -12.05
N ILE A 105 7.65 -1.96 -12.04
CA ILE A 105 8.96 -2.59 -11.87
C ILE A 105 9.66 -1.95 -10.67
N PRO A 106 10.08 -2.72 -9.66
CA PRO A 106 10.91 -2.20 -8.58
C PRO A 106 12.27 -1.76 -9.13
N ARG A 107 12.72 -0.58 -8.73
CA ARG A 107 14.01 0.00 -9.10
C ARG A 107 14.87 0.13 -7.84
N GLY A 108 16.08 -0.43 -7.93
CA GLY A 108 17.07 -0.36 -6.85
C GLY A 108 16.71 -1.22 -5.64
N ASP A 109 17.44 -0.98 -4.55
CA ASP A 109 17.21 -1.57 -3.24
C ASP A 109 16.28 -0.69 -2.41
N ILE A 110 15.98 -1.13 -1.19
CA ILE A 110 15.24 -0.34 -0.21
C ILE A 110 16.05 0.91 0.12
N ASP A 111 15.42 2.08 0.05
CA ASP A 111 16.05 3.38 0.31
C ASP A 111 16.66 3.42 1.72
N ASP A 112 17.92 3.86 1.84
CA ASP A 112 18.65 3.99 3.10
C ASP A 112 17.97 4.93 4.11
N CYS A 113 17.12 5.86 3.63
CA CYS A 113 16.33 6.71 4.52
C CYS A 113 15.21 5.95 5.24
N CYS A 114 14.84 4.77 4.76
CA CYS A 114 13.79 3.97 5.37
C CYS A 114 14.25 3.22 6.61
N LYS A 115 13.42 3.30 7.64
CA LYS A 115 13.54 2.45 8.82
C LYS A 115 12.80 1.16 8.55
N HIS A 116 13.41 0.06 8.99
CA HIS A 116 12.85 -1.26 8.84
C HIS A 116 12.86 -1.99 10.18
N CYS A 117 11.81 -2.75 10.45
CA CYS A 117 11.82 -3.75 11.50
C CYS A 117 11.87 -5.14 10.87
N SER A 118 12.45 -6.08 11.59
CA SER A 118 12.70 -7.41 11.05
C SER A 118 12.48 -8.46 12.13
N VAL A 119 11.90 -9.59 11.72
CA VAL A 119 11.79 -10.80 12.55
C VAL A 119 12.26 -12.00 11.74
N TYR A 120 13.16 -12.77 12.31
CA TYR A 120 13.77 -13.92 11.66
C TYR A 120 14.12 -15.03 12.66
N ASP A 121 14.28 -16.24 12.15
CA ASP A 121 14.66 -17.43 12.93
C ASP A 121 13.73 -17.71 14.13
N ASP A 122 14.25 -17.81 15.35
CA ASP A 122 13.55 -18.25 16.56
C ASP A 122 13.43 -17.18 17.66
N PRO A 123 12.36 -16.39 17.59
CA PRO A 123 12.39 -15.19 16.79
C PRO A 123 13.38 -14.14 17.35
N HIS A 124 14.32 -13.74 16.51
CA HIS A 124 15.17 -12.57 16.72
C HIS A 124 14.49 -11.34 16.12
N PHE A 125 14.32 -10.29 16.92
CA PHE A 125 13.73 -9.03 16.49
C PHE A 125 14.79 -7.95 16.29
N VAL A 126 14.60 -7.16 15.25
CA VAL A 126 15.25 -5.86 15.07
C VAL A 126 14.15 -4.82 14.94
N THR A 127 14.13 -3.84 15.83
CA THR A 127 13.16 -2.74 15.78
C THR A 127 13.55 -1.70 14.72
N PHE A 128 12.63 -0.77 14.41
CA PHE A 128 12.86 0.31 13.44
C PHE A 128 14.05 1.22 13.78
N ASP A 129 14.36 1.39 15.07
CA ASP A 129 15.51 2.12 15.59
C ASP A 129 16.76 1.24 15.77
N GLY A 130 16.72 -0.01 15.31
CA GLY A 130 17.86 -0.92 15.25
C GLY A 130 18.15 -1.68 16.55
N TYR A 131 17.27 -1.58 17.55
CA TYR A 131 17.40 -2.35 18.79
C TYR A 131 17.15 -3.82 18.52
N ARG A 132 18.04 -4.67 19.05
CA ARG A 132 17.99 -6.13 18.88
C ARG A 132 17.54 -6.78 20.17
N TYR A 133 16.57 -7.68 20.09
CA TYR A 133 16.14 -8.45 21.24
C TYR A 133 15.56 -9.79 20.83
N ASP A 134 15.61 -10.71 21.79
CA ASP A 134 15.05 -12.04 21.66
C ASP A 134 13.83 -12.12 22.56
N TRP A 135 12.73 -12.67 22.04
CA TRP A 135 11.51 -12.80 22.80
C TRP A 135 10.77 -14.05 22.37
N HIS A 136 10.23 -14.80 23.33
CA HIS A 136 9.48 -16.01 23.03
C HIS A 136 8.08 -15.95 23.63
N GLY A 137 7.09 -16.27 22.81
CA GLY A 137 5.72 -16.48 23.24
C GLY A 137 4.92 -17.22 22.18
N TYR A 138 3.70 -17.59 22.52
CA TYR A 138 2.94 -18.62 21.80
C TYR A 138 1.56 -18.15 21.35
N CYS A 139 1.49 -16.95 20.78
CA CYS A 139 0.23 -16.30 20.38
C CYS A 139 0.45 -15.49 19.09
N ASN A 140 -0.63 -14.87 18.61
CA ASN A 140 -0.56 -13.83 17.59
C ASN A 140 -0.22 -12.49 18.23
N TYR A 141 0.80 -11.80 17.71
CA TYR A 141 1.22 -10.50 18.22
C TYR A 141 1.31 -9.47 17.10
N SER A 142 1.05 -8.22 17.47
CA SER A 142 1.36 -7.08 16.62
C SER A 142 2.87 -6.88 16.56
N VAL A 143 3.43 -6.99 15.35
CA VAL A 143 4.85 -6.70 15.06
C VAL A 143 5.01 -5.22 14.72
N ALA A 144 4.08 -4.67 13.93
CA ALA A 144 3.99 -3.26 13.61
C ALA A 144 2.53 -2.87 13.36
N GLN A 145 2.12 -1.66 13.73
CA GLN A 145 0.79 -1.13 13.44
C GLN A 145 0.80 0.40 13.44
N THR A 146 -0.09 1.01 12.65
CA THR A 146 -0.17 2.47 12.45
C THR A 146 -0.55 3.25 13.70
N ASP A 147 -1.25 2.62 14.63
CA ASP A 147 -1.75 3.25 15.86
C ASP A 147 -1.78 2.24 17.01
N ARG A 148 -2.19 2.65 18.21
CA ARG A 148 -2.30 1.76 19.39
C ARG A 148 -3.72 1.23 19.61
N THR A 149 -4.57 1.26 18.60
CA THR A 149 -5.94 0.73 18.70
C THR A 149 -5.93 -0.79 18.65
N TYR A 150 -7.03 -1.39 19.11
CA TYR A 150 -7.22 -2.84 19.07
C TYR A 150 -7.47 -3.38 17.64
N ASN A 151 -7.87 -2.52 16.71
CA ASN A 151 -8.18 -2.90 15.33
C ASN A 151 -7.62 -1.86 14.35
N PRO A 152 -6.28 -1.73 14.26
CA PRO A 152 -5.64 -0.72 13.43
C PRO A 152 -5.99 -0.95 11.95
N GLU A 153 -6.07 0.13 11.17
CA GLU A 153 -6.43 0.02 9.75
C GLU A 153 -5.31 -0.64 8.92
N ALA A 154 -4.06 -0.49 9.33
CA ALA A 154 -2.92 -1.19 8.75
C ALA A 154 -1.95 -1.70 9.83
N GLY A 155 -1.34 -2.84 9.57
CA GLY A 155 -0.43 -3.49 10.50
C GLY A 155 0.14 -4.80 9.99
N VAL A 156 1.20 -5.25 10.64
CA VAL A 156 1.81 -6.56 10.48
C VAL A 156 1.66 -7.31 11.79
N PHE A 157 1.03 -8.48 11.72
CA PHE A 157 0.80 -9.36 12.84
C PHE A 157 1.42 -10.72 12.55
N SER A 158 1.98 -11.39 13.54
CA SER A 158 2.60 -12.69 13.34
C SER A 158 2.19 -13.67 14.42
N ASP A 159 1.85 -14.88 13.97
CA ASP A 159 1.66 -16.05 14.81
C ASP A 159 3.04 -16.54 15.25
N PHE A 160 3.22 -16.79 16.55
CA PHE A 160 4.40 -17.46 17.09
C PHE A 160 3.95 -18.74 17.79
N GLU A 161 4.55 -19.87 17.42
CA GLU A 161 4.12 -21.19 17.86
C GLU A 161 5.30 -21.99 18.44
N PRO A 162 5.06 -22.90 19.39
CA PRO A 162 6.10 -23.80 19.89
C PRO A 162 6.68 -24.63 18.74
N CYS A 163 8.01 -24.67 18.62
CA CYS A 163 8.71 -25.51 17.66
C CYS A 163 9.91 -26.19 18.33
N PHE A 164 10.29 -27.37 17.81
CA PHE A 164 11.47 -28.11 18.25
C PHE A 164 11.57 -28.39 19.77
N GLY A 165 10.44 -28.44 20.48
CA GLY A 165 10.38 -28.77 21.91
C GLY A 165 10.92 -27.70 22.86
N GLY A 166 11.09 -26.46 22.41
CA GLY A 166 11.63 -25.36 23.21
C GLY A 166 11.08 -23.97 22.79
N PRO A 167 11.88 -23.11 22.14
CA PRO A 167 11.52 -21.74 21.80
C PRO A 167 10.34 -21.64 20.82
N SER A 168 9.79 -20.44 20.67
CA SER A 168 8.79 -20.14 19.64
C SER A 168 9.43 -19.90 18.27
N CYS A 169 8.76 -20.34 17.20
CA CYS A 169 9.13 -20.01 15.82
C CYS A 169 8.15 -19.00 15.21
N LEU A 170 8.64 -18.20 14.26
CA LEU A 170 7.76 -17.39 13.40
C LEU A 170 6.86 -18.30 12.56
N GLY A 171 5.56 -18.16 12.78
CA GLY A 171 4.51 -18.84 12.06
C GLY A 171 3.98 -18.03 10.87
N ARG A 172 2.67 -18.06 10.69
CA ARG A 172 1.98 -17.25 9.68
C ARG A 172 2.04 -15.77 10.04
N SER A 173 2.33 -14.95 9.06
CA SER A 173 2.29 -13.48 9.18
C SER A 173 1.10 -12.91 8.41
N THR A 174 0.52 -11.84 8.91
CA THR A 174 -0.64 -11.16 8.34
C THR A 174 -0.30 -9.70 8.12
N PHE A 175 -0.33 -9.27 6.87
CA PHE A 175 -0.25 -7.89 6.45
C PHE A 175 -1.65 -7.34 6.20
N LYS A 176 -2.03 -6.34 6.97
CA LYS A 176 -3.28 -5.60 6.82
C LYS A 176 -2.95 -4.24 6.23
N ASP A 177 -3.63 -3.88 5.15
CA ASP A 177 -3.45 -2.62 4.44
C ASP A 177 -4.81 -2.14 3.93
N HIS A 178 -5.45 -1.18 4.60
CA HIS A 178 -6.85 -0.78 4.38
C HIS A 178 -7.89 -1.76 4.99
N LYS A 179 -9.12 -1.26 5.24
CA LYS A 179 -10.22 -1.96 5.95
C LYS A 179 -10.63 -3.32 5.38
N HIS A 180 -10.29 -3.60 4.12
CA HIS A 180 -10.78 -4.75 3.36
C HIS A 180 -9.66 -5.58 2.72
N THR A 181 -8.41 -5.37 3.11
CA THR A 181 -7.28 -6.15 2.61
C THR A 181 -6.56 -6.79 3.79
N VAL A 182 -6.68 -8.11 3.86
CA VAL A 182 -5.93 -8.94 4.80
C VAL A 182 -5.15 -9.95 3.97
N ILE A 183 -3.83 -9.83 4.01
CA ILE A 183 -2.91 -10.72 3.29
C ILE A 183 -2.20 -11.60 4.30
N SER A 184 -2.35 -12.90 4.19
CA SER A 184 -1.67 -13.87 5.04
C SER A 184 -0.56 -14.59 4.28
N LEU A 185 0.59 -14.70 4.93
CA LEU A 185 1.82 -15.30 4.45
C LEU A 185 2.10 -16.53 5.33
N GLY A 186 1.91 -17.73 4.77
CA GLY A 186 2.24 -18.98 5.47
C GLY A 186 3.73 -19.34 5.41
N HIS A 187 4.10 -20.48 6.01
CA HIS A 187 5.48 -21.02 6.01
C HIS A 187 6.04 -21.28 4.60
N SER A 188 5.16 -21.59 3.65
CA SER A 188 5.54 -21.70 2.24
C SER A 188 5.27 -20.37 1.56
N VAL A 189 6.27 -19.84 0.86
CA VAL A 189 6.15 -18.62 0.05
C VAL A 189 5.12 -18.73 -1.08
N PHE A 190 4.59 -19.94 -1.35
CA PHE A 190 3.49 -20.19 -2.29
C PHE A 190 2.10 -20.09 -1.65
N ASN A 191 2.02 -20.00 -0.32
CA ASN A 191 0.76 -19.92 0.43
C ASN A 191 0.48 -18.47 0.83
N LEU A 192 0.37 -17.59 -0.16
CA LEU A 192 -0.17 -16.25 0.06
C LEU A 192 -1.70 -16.31 -0.10
N LEU A 193 -2.41 -15.87 0.93
CA LEU A 193 -3.87 -15.76 0.92
C LEU A 193 -4.27 -14.28 0.96
N VAL A 194 -5.21 -13.88 0.13
CA VAL A 194 -5.81 -12.54 0.14
C VAL A 194 -7.25 -12.70 0.56
N ASN A 195 -7.60 -12.20 1.75
CA ASN A 195 -8.91 -12.39 2.38
C ASN A 195 -9.35 -13.87 2.46
N GLY A 196 -8.39 -14.78 2.56
CA GLY A 196 -8.62 -16.24 2.64
C GLY A 196 -8.49 -16.97 1.31
N ASP A 197 -8.52 -16.26 0.17
CA ASP A 197 -8.40 -16.87 -1.15
C ASP A 197 -6.94 -17.01 -1.58
N PRO A 198 -6.52 -18.14 -2.19
CA PRO A 198 -5.17 -18.31 -2.71
C PRO A 198 -4.81 -17.25 -3.77
N TYR A 199 -3.63 -16.65 -3.63
CA TYR A 199 -3.12 -15.68 -4.59
C TYR A 199 -1.72 -16.08 -5.06
N ALA A 200 -1.57 -16.14 -6.39
CA ALA A 200 -0.29 -16.38 -7.03
C ALA A 200 0.46 -15.07 -7.21
N VAL A 201 1.57 -14.90 -6.47
CA VAL A 201 2.46 -13.74 -6.63
C VAL A 201 3.10 -13.76 -8.03
N PRO A 202 3.10 -12.64 -8.77
CA PRO A 202 3.67 -12.59 -10.11
C PRO A 202 5.17 -12.92 -10.10
N LEU A 203 5.60 -13.65 -11.13
CA LEU A 203 7.01 -14.04 -11.30
C LEU A 203 7.89 -12.91 -11.84
N VAL A 204 7.29 -11.92 -12.52
CA VAL A 204 7.99 -10.82 -13.17
C VAL A 204 7.22 -9.53 -12.91
N GLY A 205 7.94 -8.50 -12.45
CA GLY A 205 7.33 -7.22 -12.11
C GLY A 205 6.47 -7.30 -10.86
N ALA A 206 5.88 -6.16 -10.51
CA ALA A 206 4.92 -6.03 -9.43
C ALA A 206 3.53 -5.75 -10.00
N GLU A 207 2.54 -6.42 -9.44
CA GLU A 207 1.16 -6.28 -9.86
C GLU A 207 0.27 -5.92 -8.67
N PRO A 208 -0.80 -5.15 -8.90
CA PRO A 208 -1.85 -4.98 -7.91
C PRO A 208 -2.40 -6.34 -7.49
N VAL A 209 -2.54 -6.53 -6.19
CA VAL A 209 -3.17 -7.73 -5.62
C VAL A 209 -4.64 -7.72 -6.03
N ARG A 210 -5.03 -8.72 -6.82
CA ARG A 210 -6.39 -8.89 -7.33
C ARG A 210 -6.98 -10.16 -6.75
N CYS A 211 -8.18 -10.05 -6.18
CA CYS A 211 -8.97 -11.19 -5.75
C CYS A 211 -10.38 -11.09 -6.34
N SER A 212 -10.78 -12.10 -7.11
CA SER A 212 -12.05 -12.09 -7.85
C SER A 212 -12.19 -10.82 -8.71
N SER A 213 -13.13 -9.92 -8.39
CA SER A 213 -13.35 -8.64 -9.06
C SER A 213 -12.82 -7.42 -8.31
N LYS A 214 -12.16 -7.62 -7.16
CA LYS A 214 -11.63 -6.54 -6.32
C LYS A 214 -10.14 -6.36 -6.55
N VAL A 215 -9.72 -5.10 -6.57
CA VAL A 215 -8.31 -4.70 -6.57
C VAL A 215 -7.99 -4.17 -5.19
N HIS A 216 -6.96 -4.74 -4.57
CA HIS A 216 -6.45 -4.28 -3.30
C HIS A 216 -5.34 -3.25 -3.54
N PRO A 217 -5.21 -2.24 -2.69
CA PRO A 217 -4.23 -1.17 -2.85
C PRO A 217 -2.83 -1.63 -2.38
N VAL A 218 -2.45 -2.85 -2.77
CA VAL A 218 -1.18 -3.51 -2.44
C VAL A 218 -0.57 -4.00 -3.74
N LEU A 219 0.71 -3.70 -3.97
CA LEU A 219 1.52 -4.36 -4.99
C LEU A 219 2.21 -5.58 -4.39
N ALA A 220 2.18 -6.70 -5.12
CA ALA A 220 2.91 -7.91 -4.76
C ALA A 220 3.91 -8.29 -5.85
N TRP A 221 5.11 -8.72 -5.46
CA TRP A 221 6.12 -9.25 -6.40
C TRP A 221 7.08 -10.24 -5.75
N ARG A 222 7.84 -10.94 -6.60
CA ARG A 222 8.95 -11.78 -6.18
C ARG A 222 10.26 -11.01 -6.22
N ASN A 223 11.04 -11.11 -5.16
CA ASN A 223 12.46 -10.74 -5.16
C ASN A 223 13.27 -11.96 -4.70
N GLY A 224 13.86 -12.68 -5.65
CA GLY A 224 14.47 -13.98 -5.40
C GLY A 224 13.46 -14.98 -4.85
N GLN A 225 13.74 -15.55 -3.66
CA GLN A 225 12.82 -16.46 -2.97
C GLN A 225 11.78 -15.74 -2.11
N CYS A 226 11.88 -14.42 -1.97
CA CYS A 226 11.03 -13.66 -1.07
C CYS A 226 9.82 -13.08 -1.79
N THR A 227 8.70 -13.03 -1.06
CA THR A 227 7.52 -12.28 -1.46
C THR A 227 7.63 -10.89 -0.88
N MET A 228 7.47 -9.89 -1.73
CA MET A 228 7.47 -8.49 -1.35
C MET A 228 6.06 -7.93 -1.48
N LEU A 229 5.64 -7.12 -0.51
CA LEU A 229 4.36 -6.43 -0.49
C LEU A 229 4.61 -4.94 -0.28
N LEU A 230 3.93 -4.11 -1.05
CA LEU A 230 3.92 -2.66 -0.89
C LEU A 230 2.47 -2.20 -0.80
N GLY A 231 2.06 -1.81 0.40
CA GLY A 231 0.73 -1.26 0.65
C GLY A 231 0.64 0.24 0.42
N SER A 232 -0.60 0.70 0.25
CA SER A 232 -0.95 2.12 0.16
C SER A 232 -0.92 2.83 1.51
N SER A 233 -1.24 2.10 2.59
CA SER A 233 -1.19 2.64 3.94
C SER A 233 0.28 2.77 4.35
N LYS A 234 0.61 3.96 4.84
CA LYS A 234 1.91 4.21 5.44
C LYS A 234 1.89 3.60 6.83
N LEU A 235 2.59 2.48 7.01
CA LEU A 235 2.97 2.04 8.35
C LEU A 235 3.88 3.10 8.96
#